data_AF-A0A7C1X613-F1
#
_entry.id   AF-A0A7C1X613-F1
#
_cell.length_a   1.000
_cell.length_b   1.000
_cell.length_c   1.000
_cell.angle_alpha   90.00
_cell.angle_beta   90.00
_cell.angle_gamma   90.00
#
_symmetry.space_group_name_H-M   'P 1'
#
loop_
_entity.id
_entity.type
_entity.pdbx_description
1 polymer ?
#
loop_
_entity_poly.entity_id
_entity_poly.type
_entity_poly.pdbx_seq_one_letter_code
_entity_poly.pdbx_strand_id
1 'polypeptide(L)'
;MKRKRFNWNSLLKLGDKYRTDAEKCLRSRAYFAGLVAVRAALETMLIARFLLEVMEWSTKKRKQFGITVRHNVIEVHGEVRLYELIHEAYRQGLIDKSGWEAANRIREWGNKIHCGQVAGGKKLPVISGRNLKARLNDLNVVYDQLLRTI
;
A
#
# COMPACT_ATOMS: atom_id res chain seq x y z
N MET A 1 16.18 -7.45 -25.36
CA MET A 1 16.02 -6.08 -24.82
C MET A 1 16.55 -6.06 -23.39
N LYS A 2 17.69 -5.39 -23.11
CA LYS A 2 18.28 -5.33 -21.76
C LYS A 2 17.28 -4.63 -20.84
N ARG A 3 16.74 -5.35 -19.84
CA ARG A 3 15.79 -4.84 -18.84
C ARG A 3 16.37 -3.55 -18.24
N LYS A 4 15.83 -2.39 -18.61
CA LYS A 4 16.07 -1.14 -17.87
C LYS A 4 15.61 -1.43 -16.46
N ARG A 5 16.57 -1.62 -15.53
CA ARG A 5 16.29 -1.78 -14.11
C ARG A 5 15.55 -0.52 -13.70
N PHE A 6 14.21 -0.60 -13.64
CA PHE A 6 13.43 0.31 -12.84
C PHE A 6 14.13 0.36 -11.48
N ASN A 7 14.30 1.56 -10.88
CA ASN A 7 15.02 1.67 -9.62
C ASN A 7 14.10 1.21 -8.48
N TRP A 8 13.80 -0.09 -8.46
CA TRP A 8 12.92 -0.79 -7.52
C TRP A 8 13.32 -0.53 -6.07
N ASN A 9 14.64 -0.44 -5.84
CA ASN A 9 15.21 -0.05 -4.56
C ASN A 9 14.68 1.30 -4.07
N SER A 10 14.34 2.23 -4.96
CA SER A 10 13.78 3.54 -4.58
C SER A 10 12.32 3.46 -4.15
N LEU A 11 11.51 2.59 -4.78
CA LEU A 11 10.11 2.38 -4.40
C LEU A 11 9.98 1.58 -3.10
N LEU A 12 10.82 0.55 -2.93
CA LEU A 12 10.91 -0.19 -1.66
C LEU A 12 11.38 0.72 -0.52
N LYS A 13 12.42 1.55 -0.75
CA LYS A 13 12.85 2.58 0.21
C LYS A 13 11.74 3.56 0.60
N LEU A 14 10.83 3.88 -0.32
CA LEU A 14 9.70 4.77 -0.01
C LEU A 14 8.65 4.08 0.88
N GLY A 15 8.32 2.82 0.60
CA GLY A 15 7.48 2.00 1.47
C GLY A 15 8.09 1.86 2.87
N ASP A 16 9.40 1.60 2.94
CA ASP A 16 10.16 1.51 4.20
C ASP A 16 10.16 2.82 4.97
N LYS A 17 10.32 3.95 4.27
CA LYS A 17 10.26 5.28 4.90
C LYS A 17 8.93 5.48 5.61
N TYR A 18 7.81 5.20 4.95
CA TYR A 18 6.49 5.33 5.57
C TYR A 18 6.29 4.37 6.75
N ARG A 19 6.81 3.14 6.67
CA ARG A 19 6.83 2.22 7.80
C ARG A 19 7.61 2.79 8.98
N THR A 20 8.83 3.27 8.75
CA THR A 20 9.68 3.90 9.79
C THR A 20 9.00 5.14 10.38
N ASP A 21 8.32 5.95 9.57
CA ASP A 21 7.60 7.12 10.05
C ASP A 21 6.39 6.72 10.92
N ALA A 22 5.68 5.64 10.58
CA ALA A 22 4.63 5.07 11.42
C ALA A 22 5.18 4.57 12.78
N GLU A 23 6.36 3.94 12.80
CA GLU A 23 7.02 3.53 14.05
C GLU A 23 7.46 4.73 14.91
N LYS A 24 7.99 5.79 14.29
CA LYS A 24 8.31 7.05 14.97
C LYS A 24 7.04 7.68 15.57
N CYS A 25 5.93 7.65 14.83
CA CYS A 25 4.64 8.13 15.31
C CYS A 25 4.15 7.35 16.53
N LEU A 26 4.40 6.03 16.59
CA LEU A 26 4.07 5.22 17.76
C LEU A 26 4.85 5.67 18.99
N ARG A 27 6.16 5.91 18.85
CA ARG A 27 7.03 6.36 19.96
C ARG A 27 6.72 7.78 20.42
N SER A 28 6.40 8.68 19.49
CA SER A 28 6.08 10.09 19.75
C SER A 28 4.61 10.33 20.14
N ARG A 29 3.79 9.27 20.22
CA ARG A 29 2.34 9.34 20.49
C ARG A 29 1.53 10.07 19.42
N ALA A 30 2.10 10.31 18.25
CA ALA A 30 1.42 10.90 17.08
C ALA A 30 0.57 9.84 16.32
N TYR A 31 -0.34 9.17 17.03
CA TYR A 31 -1.00 7.96 16.54
C TYR A 31 -1.82 8.16 15.26
N PHE A 32 -2.48 9.31 15.11
CA PHE A 32 -3.25 9.63 13.91
C PHE A 32 -2.33 9.64 12.67
N ALA A 33 -1.24 10.40 12.74
CA ALA A 33 -0.26 10.49 11.65
C ALA A 33 0.36 9.11 11.36
N GLY A 34 0.62 8.32 12.41
CA GLY A 34 1.11 6.95 12.25
C GLY A 34 0.15 6.04 11.48
N LEU A 35 -1.16 6.13 11.73
CA LEU A 35 -2.17 5.33 11.01
C LEU A 35 -2.26 5.74 9.53
N VAL A 36 -2.12 7.04 9.23
CA VAL A 36 -2.03 7.53 7.85
C VAL A 36 -0.76 7.00 7.18
N ALA A 37 0.38 7.04 7.88
CA ALA A 37 1.65 6.52 7.38
C ALA A 37 1.60 4.99 7.12
N VAL A 38 0.92 4.21 7.97
CA VAL A 38 0.73 2.76 7.72
C VAL A 38 -0.03 2.52 6.41
N ARG A 39 -1.11 3.27 6.15
CA ARG A 39 -1.86 3.15 4.89
C ARG A 39 -0.98 3.52 3.69
N ALA A 40 -0.25 4.63 3.78
CA ALA A 40 0.66 5.07 2.72
C ALA A 40 1.75 4.02 2.44
N ALA A 41 2.29 3.37 3.47
CA ALA A 41 3.26 2.29 3.33
C ALA A 41 2.66 1.11 2.56
N LEU A 42 1.48 0.61 2.97
CA LEU A 42 0.79 -0.50 2.30
C LEU A 42 0.54 -0.21 0.81
N GLU A 43 0.00 0.97 0.53
CA GLU A 43 -0.32 1.39 -0.84
C GLU A 43 0.94 1.50 -1.70
N THR A 44 1.99 2.14 -1.18
CA THR A 44 3.27 2.27 -1.88
C THR A 44 3.87 0.91 -2.21
N MET A 45 3.82 -0.04 -1.27
CA MET A 45 4.36 -1.37 -1.48
C MET A 45 3.60 -2.18 -2.52
N LEU A 46 2.27 -2.15 -2.47
CA LEU A 46 1.46 -2.85 -3.46
C LEU A 46 1.68 -2.26 -4.86
N ILE A 47 1.71 -0.93 -4.98
CA ILE A 47 2.04 -0.25 -6.24
C ILE A 47 3.43 -0.66 -6.73
N ALA A 48 4.44 -0.63 -5.86
CA ALA A 48 5.80 -1.04 -6.19
C ALA A 48 5.84 -2.50 -6.68
N ARG A 49 5.12 -3.40 -6.00
CA ARG A 49 5.04 -4.81 -6.35
C ARG A 49 4.36 -5.04 -7.69
N PHE A 50 3.30 -4.30 -8.03
CA PHE A 50 2.63 -4.44 -9.33
C PHE A 50 3.40 -3.80 -10.47
N LEU A 51 4.10 -2.69 -10.21
CA LEU A 51 4.97 -2.10 -11.20
C LEU A 51 6.07 -3.09 -11.63
N LEU A 52 6.55 -4.00 -10.76
CA LEU A 52 7.49 -5.07 -11.14
C LEU A 52 6.95 -5.99 -12.25
N GLU A 53 5.65 -6.28 -12.23
CA GLU A 53 4.98 -7.21 -13.15
C GLU A 53 4.27 -6.51 -14.30
N VAL A 54 4.17 -5.18 -14.28
CA VAL A 54 3.33 -4.43 -15.21
C VAL A 54 3.68 -4.70 -16.67
N MET A 55 4.96 -4.96 -16.96
CA MET A 55 5.46 -5.29 -18.29
C MET A 55 5.03 -6.68 -18.79
N GLU A 56 4.64 -7.57 -17.89
CA GLU A 56 4.17 -8.93 -18.18
C GLU A 56 2.64 -9.01 -18.23
N TRP A 57 1.95 -7.98 -17.72
CA TRP A 57 0.50 -7.91 -17.75
C TRP A 57 -0.07 -7.68 -19.16
N SER A 58 -1.24 -8.26 -19.43
CA SER A 58 -1.99 -8.01 -20.66
C SER A 58 -2.48 -6.56 -20.75
N THR A 59 -2.69 -6.05 -21.96
CA THR A 59 -3.22 -4.69 -22.20
C THR A 59 -4.54 -4.45 -21.47
N LYS A 60 -5.42 -5.46 -21.41
CA LYS A 60 -6.70 -5.39 -20.68
C LYS A 60 -6.48 -5.18 -19.19
N LYS A 61 -5.55 -5.93 -18.59
CA LYS A 61 -5.21 -5.82 -17.17
C LYS A 61 -4.58 -4.47 -16.85
N ARG A 62 -3.66 -3.99 -17.68
CA ARG A 62 -3.06 -2.64 -17.52
C ARG A 62 -4.12 -1.54 -17.54
N LYS A 63 -5.06 -1.59 -18.50
CA LYS A 63 -6.20 -0.63 -18.57
C LYS A 63 -7.07 -0.63 -17.31
N GLN A 64 -7.30 -1.78 -16.68
CA GLN A 64 -8.08 -1.86 -15.43
C GLN A 64 -7.44 -1.03 -14.30
N PHE A 65 -6.12 -0.99 -14.25
CA PHE A 65 -5.36 -0.22 -13.25
C PHE A 65 -5.00 1.20 -13.74
N GLY A 66 -5.61 1.67 -14.84
CA GLY A 66 -5.27 2.97 -15.44
C GLY A 66 -3.85 3.03 -16.02
N ILE A 67 -3.16 1.90 -16.13
CA ILE A 67 -1.76 1.88 -16.54
C ILE A 67 -1.66 1.86 -18.07
N THR A 68 -0.94 2.83 -18.61
CA THR A 68 -0.55 2.89 -20.02
C THR A 68 0.97 2.79 -20.12
N VAL A 69 1.45 1.86 -20.96
CA VAL A 69 2.89 1.70 -21.22
C VAL A 69 3.16 2.22 -22.62
N ARG A 70 3.90 3.33 -22.74
CA ARG A 70 4.33 3.93 -24.02
C ARG A 70 5.85 3.92 -24.09
N HIS A 71 6.44 3.11 -24.97
CA HIS A 71 7.88 2.95 -25.10
C HIS A 71 8.57 2.63 -23.75
N ASN A 72 9.22 3.62 -23.13
CA ASN A 72 9.96 3.52 -21.87
C ASN A 72 9.25 4.21 -20.70
N VAL A 73 8.01 4.67 -20.89
CA VAL A 73 7.24 5.42 -19.90
C VAL A 73 6.06 4.57 -19.45
N ILE A 74 5.88 4.47 -18.14
CA ILE A 74 4.68 3.91 -17.51
C ILE A 74 3.89 5.11 -16.99
N GLU A 75 2.73 5.33 -17.56
CA GLU A 75 1.78 6.35 -17.14
C GLU A 75 0.67 5.67 -16.35
N VAL A 76 0.33 6.19 -15.19
CA VAL A 76 -0.80 5.71 -14.38
C VAL A 76 -1.88 6.78 -14.41
N HIS A 77 -2.90 6.56 -15.23
CA HIS A 77 -4.02 7.47 -15.46
C HIS A 77 -5.18 7.07 -14.55
N GLY A 78 -5.29 7.74 -13.40
CA GLY A 78 -6.38 7.55 -12.44
C GLY A 78 -5.90 7.08 -11.06
N GLU A 79 -6.78 7.23 -10.07
CA GLU A 79 -6.56 6.67 -8.74
C GLU A 79 -6.83 5.17 -8.75
N VAL A 80 -5.77 4.37 -8.70
CA VAL A 80 -5.92 2.94 -8.41
C VAL A 80 -6.38 2.79 -6.97
N ARG A 81 -7.53 2.15 -6.75
CA ARG A 81 -8.06 2.04 -5.40
C ARG A 81 -7.27 1.00 -4.63
N LEU A 82 -6.90 1.31 -3.38
CA LEU A 82 -6.26 0.34 -2.48
C LEU A 82 -7.02 -0.98 -2.36
N TYR A 83 -8.35 -0.96 -2.47
CA TYR A 83 -9.16 -2.18 -2.53
C TYR A 83 -8.77 -3.10 -3.70
N GLU A 84 -8.61 -2.54 -4.90
CA GLU A 84 -8.27 -3.29 -6.13
C GLU A 84 -6.86 -3.86 -6.02
N LEU A 85 -5.91 -3.07 -5.50
CA LEU A 85 -4.54 -3.52 -5.25
C LEU A 85 -4.50 -4.74 -4.32
N ILE A 86 -5.26 -4.72 -3.22
CA ILE A 86 -5.28 -5.82 -2.24
C ILE A 86 -5.89 -7.08 -2.84
N HIS A 87 -7.01 -6.95 -3.55
CA HIS A 87 -7.70 -8.11 -4.14
C HIS A 87 -6.89 -8.74 -5.26
N GLU A 88 -6.24 -7.91 -6.08
CA GLU A 88 -5.36 -8.40 -7.13
C GLU A 88 -4.12 -9.09 -6.57
N ALA A 89 -3.54 -8.58 -5.47
CA ALA A 89 -2.37 -9.19 -4.85
C ALA A 89 -2.72 -10.59 -4.32
N TYR A 90 -3.88 -10.73 -3.70
CA TYR A 90 -4.39 -12.03 -3.24
C TYR A 90 -4.70 -12.97 -4.42
N ARG A 91 -5.38 -12.47 -5.46
CA ARG A 91 -5.73 -13.24 -6.66
C ARG A 91 -4.49 -13.80 -7.39
N GLN A 92 -3.39 -13.05 -7.37
CA GLN A 92 -2.11 -13.47 -7.95
C GLN A 92 -1.24 -14.32 -7.01
N GLY A 93 -1.69 -14.60 -5.78
CA GLY A 93 -0.92 -15.36 -4.80
C GLY A 93 0.30 -14.61 -4.25
N LEU A 94 0.35 -13.28 -4.40
CA LEU A 94 1.43 -12.44 -3.85
C LEU A 94 1.31 -12.30 -2.32
N ILE A 95 0.08 -12.42 -1.84
CA ILE A 95 -0.26 -12.51 -0.42
C ILE A 95 -1.25 -13.67 -0.24
N ASP A 96 -1.18 -14.33 0.90
CA ASP A 96 -2.14 -15.36 1.30
C ASP A 96 -3.38 -14.74 1.97
N LYS A 97 -4.26 -15.59 2.51
CA LYS A 97 -5.47 -15.14 3.21
C LYS A 97 -5.14 -14.22 4.39
N SER A 98 -4.10 -14.51 5.15
CA SER A 98 -3.71 -13.71 6.31
C SER A 98 -3.20 -12.33 5.90
N GLY A 99 -2.43 -12.25 4.81
CA GLY A 99 -1.99 -11.00 4.21
C GLY A 99 -3.16 -10.19 3.66
N TRP A 100 -4.10 -10.83 2.96
CA TRP A 100 -5.31 -10.18 2.44
C TRP A 100 -6.19 -9.60 3.57
N GLU A 101 -6.39 -10.34 4.65
CA GLU A 101 -7.14 -9.87 5.82
C GLU A 101 -6.41 -8.69 6.51
N ALA A 102 -5.10 -8.80 6.70
CA ALA A 102 -4.27 -7.74 7.29
C ALA A 102 -4.34 -6.44 6.47
N ALA A 103 -4.19 -6.54 5.15
CA ALA A 103 -4.28 -5.40 4.25
C ALA A 103 -5.67 -4.75 4.27
N ASN A 104 -6.75 -5.55 4.31
CA ASN A 104 -8.11 -5.02 4.43
C ASN A 104 -8.34 -4.30 5.77
N ARG A 105 -7.84 -4.84 6.89
CA ARG A 105 -7.92 -4.15 8.19
C ARG A 105 -7.24 -2.77 8.16
N ILE A 106 -6.10 -2.66 7.48
CA ILE A 106 -5.42 -1.36 7.28
C ILE A 106 -6.28 -0.43 6.43
N ARG A 107 -6.77 -0.90 5.27
CA ARG A 107 -7.64 -0.13 4.37
C ARG A 107 -8.88 0.41 5.09
N GLU A 108 -9.59 -0.46 5.80
CA GLU A 108 -10.80 -0.12 6.53
C GLU A 108 -10.54 0.90 7.64
N TRP A 109 -9.42 0.76 8.36
CA TRP A 109 -9.01 1.76 9.34
C TRP A 109 -8.73 3.11 8.70
N GLY A 110 -7.98 3.11 7.59
CA GLY A 110 -7.70 4.32 6.83
C GLY A 110 -8.97 5.01 6.32
N ASN A 111 -10.00 4.25 5.95
CA ASN A 111 -11.28 4.81 5.50
C ASN A 111 -12.03 5.53 6.63
N LYS A 112 -11.83 5.11 7.90
CA LYS A 112 -12.40 5.76 9.09
C LYS A 112 -11.70 7.07 9.49
N ILE A 113 -10.56 7.36 8.88
CA ILE A 113 -9.76 8.56 9.14
C ILE A 113 -9.45 9.33 7.84
N HIS A 114 -10.24 9.07 6.78
CA HIS A 114 -10.04 9.68 5.48
C HIS A 114 -10.17 11.20 5.56
N CYS A 115 -9.39 11.95 4.75
CA CYS A 115 -9.34 13.41 4.80
C CYS A 115 -10.73 14.06 4.72
N GLY A 116 -11.63 13.55 3.87
CA GLY A 116 -13.01 14.03 3.78
C GLY A 116 -13.83 13.83 5.05
N GLN A 117 -13.55 12.80 5.87
CA GLN A 117 -14.20 12.62 7.17
C GLN A 117 -13.67 13.61 8.21
N VAL A 118 -12.36 13.88 8.17
CA VAL A 118 -11.69 14.85 9.05
C VAL A 118 -12.17 16.27 8.74
N ALA A 119 -12.12 16.67 7.47
CA ALA A 119 -12.53 17.99 7.01
C ALA A 119 -14.04 18.23 7.22
N GLY A 120 -14.86 17.19 7.07
CA GLY A 120 -16.30 17.25 7.33
C GLY A 120 -16.70 17.21 8.81
N GLY A 121 -15.73 17.27 9.75
CA GLY A 121 -16.01 17.30 11.19
C GLY A 121 -16.71 16.04 11.72
N LYS A 122 -16.65 14.91 10.99
CA LYS A 122 -17.28 13.67 11.45
C LYS A 122 -16.55 13.14 12.69
N LYS A 123 -17.32 12.53 13.59
CA LYS A 123 -16.75 11.88 14.78
C LYS A 123 -15.81 10.75 14.36
N LEU A 124 -14.52 10.95 14.61
CA LEU A 124 -13.48 9.95 14.33
C LEU A 124 -13.53 8.83 15.39
N PRO A 125 -13.07 7.61 15.04
CA PRO A 125 -12.88 6.56 16.03
C PRO A 125 -11.85 6.99 17.08
N VAL A 126 -11.87 6.34 18.26
CA VAL A 126 -10.82 6.53 19.25
C VAL A 126 -9.50 6.05 18.68
N ILE A 127 -8.51 6.94 18.65
CA ILE A 127 -7.17 6.67 18.11
C ILE A 127 -6.20 6.53 19.26
N SER A 128 -5.57 5.36 19.36
CA SER A 128 -4.62 5.03 20.43
C SER A 128 -3.39 4.31 19.88
N GLY A 129 -2.35 4.23 20.71
CA GLY A 129 -1.16 3.44 20.42
C GLY A 129 -1.45 1.96 20.17
N ARG A 130 -2.51 1.40 20.77
CA ARG A 130 -2.97 0.03 20.51
C ARG A 130 -3.41 -0.14 19.06
N ASN A 131 -4.15 0.83 18.52
CA ASN A 131 -4.61 0.80 17.14
C ASN A 131 -3.43 0.88 16.17
N LEU A 132 -2.51 1.82 16.38
CA LEU A 132 -1.33 1.97 15.53
C LEU A 132 -0.43 0.73 15.59
N LYS A 133 -0.15 0.20 16.78
CA LYS A 133 0.66 -1.03 16.94
C LYS A 133 0.03 -2.22 16.21
N ALA A 134 -1.29 -2.41 16.32
CA ALA A 134 -1.98 -3.47 15.60
C ALA A 134 -1.88 -3.32 14.07
N ARG A 135 -2.01 -2.09 13.55
CA ARG A 135 -1.89 -1.83 12.10
C ARG A 135 -0.45 -1.94 11.60
N LEU A 136 0.55 -1.61 12.42
CA LEU A 136 1.97 -1.88 12.11
C LEU A 136 2.24 -3.39 12.03
N ASN A 137 1.67 -4.19 12.93
CA ASN A 137 1.80 -5.65 12.85
C ASN A 137 1.11 -6.20 11.58
N ASP A 138 -0.08 -5.71 11.26
CA ASP A 138 -0.75 -6.07 9.99
C ASP A 138 0.11 -5.70 8.77
N LEU A 139 0.76 -4.53 8.81
CA LEU A 139 1.64 -4.09 7.72
C LEU A 139 2.84 -5.02 7.59
N ASN A 140 3.45 -5.46 8.69
CA ASN A 140 4.57 -6.39 8.67
C ASN A 140 4.18 -7.75 8.05
N VAL A 141 2.99 -8.27 8.33
CA VAL A 141 2.50 -9.52 7.70
C VAL A 141 2.45 -9.37 6.18
N VAL A 142 1.86 -8.27 5.70
CA VAL A 142 1.79 -8.00 4.25
C VAL A 142 3.19 -7.79 3.66
N TYR A 143 4.02 -7.03 4.37
CA TYR A 143 5.38 -6.69 3.96
C TYR A 143 6.24 -7.95 3.74
N ASP A 144 6.24 -8.86 4.71
CA ASP A 144 7.00 -10.10 4.66
C ASP A 144 6.56 -10.99 3.48
N GLN A 145 5.26 -11.06 3.20
CA GLN A 145 4.74 -11.84 2.08
C GLN A 145 5.10 -11.23 0.72
N LEU A 146 4.94 -9.90 0.58
CA LEU A 146 5.29 -9.20 -0.65
C LEU A 146 6.79 -9.29 -0.96
N LEU A 147 7.66 -9.26 0.06
CA LEU A 147 9.11 -9.43 -0.15
C LEU A 147 9.51 -10.86 -0.54
N ARG A 148 8.86 -11.88 0.00
CA ARG A 148 9.14 -13.29 -0.33
C ARG A 148 8.76 -13.68 -1.76
N THR A 149 7.97 -12.84 -2.43
CA THR A 149 7.46 -13.06 -3.78
C THR A 149 8.15 -12.20 -4.84
N ILE A 150 9.25 -11.52 -4.48
CA ILE A 150 10.17 -10.81 -5.40
C ILE A 150 11.31 -11.74 -5.78
#